data_AF-A0A533ZEN4-F1
#
_entry.id   AF-A0A533ZEN4-F1
#
_cell.length_a   1.000
_cell.length_b   1.000
_cell.length_c   1.000
_cell.angle_alpha   90.00
_cell.angle_beta   90.00
_cell.angle_gamma   90.00
#
_symmetry.space_group_name_H-M   'P 1'
#
loop_
_entity.id
_entity.type
_entity.pdbx_description
1 polymer ?
#
loop_
_entity_poly.entity_id
_entity_poly.type
_entity_poly.pdbx_seq_one_letter_code
_entity_poly.pdbx_strand_id
1 'polypeptide(L)'
;MGAARALSELASSFHGADVLVLCYHRIRSRERFHSQMKALAELGYSILTTEQFTEWLRGSKLIYPPAALLTFDGGYDDQIENALPVLEQFQFPATFFPVSADLGEEPGHLAVRRRNELRAIEKSGHTIGCHSHSHPDLTSLSGADLHREVYGSKQILEKTLGRPVNAFCYPYGAYDARVRKVVQEAGFDVAFTVDLGGVHRGDDPYLLKRVPVLGEPSVVEFRAYLSGTLGVSGPLLLYWKLRERLLDWRDRRASQKTHSGTNVATIDQLIAAYSRVSSANNAKFQKLKVVLARIRDQGIDCILLKGADLIPRLYGVLGLRPMVDVDLLVHDKDLPAIERILRELGYRTQIDGNPAYVDPDNTLALDIITEVWYVDDQNGIWQRAVQRDFDGIPVKGMGGSDLLLYLIAYCVVHRGVLSGSFANDIALLVEKENVDWKFVLDETSRSPLKIPIYHGLSFVAARYASAPIPDRVLMSLAPATLRERIWYGILQKLVTDKPVAELGHLLLFLTQPGLNKWRWLKDRLFPSEAFLEYRYGHRSNTQPLLTRVCRPFSLIYQAVRLFARL
;
A
#
# COMPACT_ATOMS: atom_id res chain seq x y z
N MET A 1 19.19 -5.40 -25.48
CA MET A 1 18.01 -5.79 -26.30
C MET A 1 16.86 -4.76 -26.34
N GLY A 2 16.79 -3.75 -25.46
CA GLY A 2 15.59 -2.89 -25.36
C GLY A 2 15.34 -1.87 -26.49
N ALA A 3 16.37 -1.21 -27.03
CA ALA A 3 16.19 -0.13 -28.01
C ALA A 3 15.78 -0.64 -29.40
N ALA A 4 16.41 -1.71 -29.89
CA ALA A 4 16.08 -2.31 -31.19
C ALA A 4 14.64 -2.86 -31.24
N ARG A 5 14.19 -3.49 -30.16
CA ARG A 5 12.81 -3.98 -30.04
C ARG A 5 11.79 -2.84 -29.98
N ALA A 6 12.08 -1.77 -29.22
CA ALA A 6 11.21 -0.59 -29.19
C ALA A 6 11.10 0.10 -30.56
N LEU A 7 12.21 0.18 -31.32
CA LEU A 7 12.21 0.70 -32.68
C LEU A 7 11.41 -0.19 -33.65
N SER A 8 11.57 -1.51 -33.53
CA SER A 8 10.78 -2.47 -34.31
C SER A 8 9.28 -2.36 -34.00
N GLU A 9 8.89 -2.20 -32.74
CA GLU A 9 7.50 -2.02 -32.33
C GLU A 9 6.90 -0.69 -32.83
N LEU A 10 7.68 0.40 -32.80
CA LEU A 10 7.28 1.69 -33.35
C LEU A 10 7.07 1.64 -34.88
N ALA A 11 7.83 0.79 -35.56
CA ALA A 11 7.77 0.57 -37.01
C ALA A 11 6.80 -0.55 -37.43
N SER A 12 6.18 -1.26 -36.48
CA SER A 12 5.28 -2.38 -36.77
C SER A 12 3.87 -1.87 -37.07
N SER A 13 3.28 -2.44 -38.11
CA SER A 13 1.88 -2.26 -38.50
C SER A 13 1.20 -3.62 -38.50
N PHE A 14 -0.07 -3.64 -38.13
CA PHE A 14 -0.94 -4.81 -38.30
C PHE A 14 -2.19 -4.46 -39.12
N HIS A 15 -2.10 -3.37 -39.88
CA HIS A 15 -3.10 -3.02 -40.86
C HIS A 15 -3.19 -4.11 -41.96
N GLY A 16 -4.40 -4.51 -42.32
CA GLY A 16 -4.64 -5.54 -43.34
C GLY A 16 -4.51 -6.98 -42.86
N ALA A 17 -4.33 -7.22 -41.56
CA ALA A 17 -4.34 -8.57 -41.01
C ALA A 17 -5.73 -9.22 -41.07
N ASP A 18 -5.77 -10.52 -41.30
CA ASP A 18 -7.02 -11.30 -41.32
C ASP A 18 -7.62 -11.42 -39.91
N VAL A 19 -6.76 -11.69 -38.90
CA VAL A 19 -7.15 -11.81 -37.49
C VAL A 19 -6.21 -11.02 -36.59
N LEU A 20 -6.78 -10.23 -35.68
CA LEU A 20 -6.03 -9.63 -34.59
C LEU A 20 -6.10 -10.52 -33.35
N VAL A 21 -4.97 -11.07 -32.92
CA VAL A 21 -4.89 -11.80 -31.65
C VAL A 21 -4.58 -10.79 -30.54
N LEU A 22 -5.62 -10.35 -29.82
CA LEU A 22 -5.49 -9.36 -28.76
C LEU A 22 -4.94 -10.03 -27.49
N CYS A 23 -3.86 -9.48 -26.95
CA CYS A 23 -3.18 -9.99 -25.77
C CYS A 23 -3.41 -9.07 -24.57
N TYR A 24 -4.19 -9.57 -23.62
CA TYR A 24 -4.45 -8.96 -22.32
C TYR A 24 -3.64 -9.65 -21.23
N HIS A 25 -3.33 -8.90 -20.16
CA HIS A 25 -2.72 -9.44 -18.95
C HIS A 25 -3.63 -9.11 -17.75
N ARG A 26 -3.46 -7.95 -17.14
CA ARG A 26 -4.26 -7.49 -15.99
C ARG A 26 -5.49 -6.72 -16.46
N ILE A 27 -6.67 -7.03 -15.90
CA ILE A 27 -7.91 -6.28 -16.13
C ILE A 27 -8.31 -5.56 -14.84
N ARG A 28 -7.74 -4.39 -14.55
CA ARG A 28 -7.95 -3.69 -13.27
C ARG A 28 -9.29 -2.91 -13.25
N SER A 29 -9.82 -2.54 -14.40
CA SER A 29 -11.05 -1.76 -14.58
C SER A 29 -12.04 -2.49 -15.49
N ARG A 30 -13.09 -3.04 -14.87
CA ARG A 30 -14.22 -3.67 -15.58
C ARG A 30 -14.88 -2.72 -16.59
N GLU A 31 -15.09 -1.46 -16.22
CA GLU A 31 -15.74 -0.45 -17.08
C GLU A 31 -14.96 -0.17 -18.37
N ARG A 32 -13.63 -0.07 -18.26
CA ARG A 32 -12.77 0.13 -19.43
C ARG A 32 -12.74 -1.08 -20.33
N PHE A 33 -12.63 -2.27 -19.75
CA PHE A 33 -12.68 -3.51 -20.51
C PHE A 33 -14.04 -3.68 -21.21
N HIS A 34 -15.14 -3.37 -20.53
CA HIS A 34 -16.49 -3.32 -21.12
C HIS A 34 -16.55 -2.38 -22.33
N SER A 35 -16.02 -1.16 -22.19
CA SER A 35 -15.98 -0.19 -23.28
C SER A 35 -15.16 -0.69 -24.49
N GLN A 36 -14.11 -1.47 -24.26
CA GLN A 36 -13.30 -2.07 -25.33
C GLN A 36 -14.07 -3.19 -26.05
N MET A 37 -14.73 -4.08 -25.30
CA MET A 37 -15.55 -5.14 -25.90
C MET A 37 -16.73 -4.55 -26.68
N LYS A 38 -17.36 -3.51 -26.14
CA LYS A 38 -18.38 -2.72 -26.84
C LYS A 38 -17.84 -2.14 -28.15
N ALA A 39 -16.63 -1.58 -28.13
CA ALA A 39 -16.01 -1.05 -29.34
C ALA A 39 -15.73 -2.12 -30.40
N LEU A 40 -15.29 -3.33 -30.00
CA LEU A 40 -15.14 -4.45 -30.94
C LEU A 40 -16.48 -4.81 -31.60
N ALA A 41 -17.55 -4.91 -30.81
CA ALA A 41 -18.90 -5.18 -31.31
C ALA A 41 -19.38 -4.09 -32.29
N GLU A 42 -19.23 -2.81 -31.92
CA GLU A 42 -19.62 -1.67 -32.76
C GLU A 42 -18.80 -1.56 -34.06
N LEU A 43 -17.55 -2.01 -34.05
CA LEU A 43 -16.68 -2.07 -35.22
C LEU A 43 -16.90 -3.32 -36.07
N GLY A 44 -17.81 -4.21 -35.67
CA GLY A 44 -18.17 -5.42 -36.42
C GLY A 44 -17.14 -6.55 -36.35
N TYR A 45 -16.30 -6.59 -35.30
CA TYR A 45 -15.33 -7.67 -35.15
C TYR A 45 -16.02 -9.01 -34.86
N SER A 46 -15.70 -10.03 -35.66
CA SER A 46 -16.05 -11.42 -35.36
C SER A 46 -15.07 -11.98 -34.34
N ILE A 47 -15.56 -12.28 -33.12
CA ILE A 47 -14.72 -12.81 -32.04
C ILE A 47 -14.70 -14.32 -32.10
N LEU A 48 -13.51 -14.88 -32.33
CA LEU A 48 -13.30 -16.30 -32.59
C LEU A 48 -12.98 -17.07 -31.30
N THR A 49 -13.49 -18.30 -31.22
CA THR A 49 -12.91 -19.31 -30.30
C THR A 49 -11.53 -19.74 -30.80
N THR A 50 -10.71 -20.30 -29.91
CA THR A 50 -9.40 -20.86 -30.29
C THR A 50 -9.54 -21.93 -31.36
N GLU A 51 -10.57 -22.78 -31.25
CA GLU A 51 -10.85 -23.83 -32.24
C GLU A 51 -11.18 -23.24 -33.61
N GLN A 52 -12.10 -22.27 -33.68
CA GLN A 52 -12.42 -21.56 -34.93
C GLN A 52 -11.19 -20.91 -35.55
N PHE A 53 -10.34 -20.28 -34.72
CA PHE A 53 -9.09 -19.68 -35.16
C PHE A 53 -8.12 -20.74 -35.73
N THR A 54 -7.94 -21.87 -35.06
CA THR A 54 -7.08 -22.97 -35.51
C THR A 54 -7.59 -23.61 -36.81
N GLU A 55 -8.91 -23.83 -36.92
CA GLU A 55 -9.55 -24.32 -38.16
C GLU A 55 -9.34 -23.36 -39.32
N TRP A 56 -9.50 -22.05 -39.09
CA TRP A 56 -9.24 -21.04 -40.11
C TRP A 56 -7.78 -21.00 -40.54
N LEU A 57 -6.84 -21.03 -39.59
CA LEU A 57 -5.40 -21.02 -39.87
C LEU A 57 -4.98 -22.23 -40.72
N ARG A 58 -5.58 -23.40 -40.45
CA ARG A 58 -5.41 -24.64 -41.24
C ARG A 58 -6.17 -24.63 -42.57
N GLY A 59 -7.06 -23.67 -42.77
CA GLY A 59 -7.83 -23.49 -43.99
C GLY A 59 -9.11 -24.32 -44.09
N SER A 60 -9.55 -24.96 -42.99
CA SER A 60 -10.80 -25.72 -42.94
C SER A 60 -12.03 -24.87 -42.61
N LYS A 61 -11.84 -23.59 -42.26
CA LYS A 61 -12.92 -22.65 -41.94
C LYS A 61 -12.72 -21.30 -42.61
N LEU A 62 -13.83 -20.72 -43.06
CA LEU A 62 -13.86 -19.34 -43.54
C LEU A 62 -14.19 -18.40 -42.38
N ILE A 63 -13.50 -17.27 -42.31
CA ILE A 63 -13.82 -16.14 -41.44
C ILE A 63 -13.94 -14.89 -42.30
N TYR A 64 -14.70 -13.91 -41.81
CA TYR A 64 -14.87 -12.63 -42.47
C TYR A 64 -14.25 -11.54 -41.59
N PRO A 65 -13.17 -10.88 -42.04
CA PRO A 65 -12.60 -9.74 -41.34
C PRO A 65 -13.59 -8.56 -41.26
N PRO A 66 -13.50 -7.71 -40.23
CA PRO A 66 -12.51 -7.76 -39.16
C PRO A 66 -12.80 -8.91 -38.17
N ALA A 67 -11.77 -9.66 -37.78
CA ALA A 67 -11.89 -10.76 -36.83
C ALA A 67 -10.82 -10.63 -35.73
N ALA A 68 -11.14 -11.12 -34.53
CA ALA A 68 -10.21 -11.10 -33.41
C ALA A 68 -10.30 -12.36 -32.55
N LEU A 69 -9.16 -12.72 -31.96
CA LEU A 69 -9.06 -13.71 -30.90
C LEU A 69 -8.65 -13.00 -29.61
N LEU A 70 -9.44 -13.15 -28.55
CA LEU A 70 -9.14 -12.57 -27.24
C LEU A 70 -8.29 -13.55 -26.43
N THR A 71 -7.10 -13.11 -25.99
CA THR A 71 -6.17 -13.93 -25.21
C THR A 71 -5.77 -13.24 -23.91
N PHE A 72 -5.66 -14.01 -22.83
CA PHE A 72 -5.35 -13.52 -21.49
C PHE A 72 -4.20 -14.33 -20.88
N ASP A 73 -3.09 -13.66 -20.58
CA ASP A 73 -1.89 -14.32 -20.05
C ASP A 73 -1.79 -14.15 -18.53
N GLY A 74 -1.34 -15.20 -17.83
CA GLY A 74 -0.86 -15.11 -16.45
C GLY A 74 -1.84 -15.53 -15.35
N GLY A 75 -3.10 -15.82 -15.66
CA GLY A 75 -4.05 -16.39 -14.69
C GLY A 75 -4.37 -15.49 -13.49
N TYR A 76 -4.41 -14.17 -13.69
CA TYR A 76 -4.68 -13.20 -12.63
C TYR A 76 -6.15 -13.22 -12.16
N ASP A 77 -6.37 -13.03 -10.86
CA ASP A 77 -7.72 -12.98 -10.25
C ASP A 77 -8.63 -11.96 -10.93
N ASP A 78 -8.05 -10.83 -11.35
CA ASP A 78 -8.78 -9.74 -12.00
C ASP A 78 -9.35 -10.11 -13.38
N GLN A 79 -8.82 -11.13 -14.05
CA GLN A 79 -9.38 -11.66 -15.30
C GLN A 79 -10.73 -12.34 -15.04
N ILE A 80 -10.86 -13.06 -13.93
CA ILE A 80 -12.10 -13.72 -13.54
C ILE A 80 -13.09 -12.69 -13.03
N GLU A 81 -12.64 -11.82 -12.13
CA GLU A 81 -13.51 -10.83 -11.50
C GLU A 81 -14.00 -9.78 -12.50
N ASN A 82 -13.16 -9.32 -13.43
CA ASN A 82 -13.51 -8.20 -14.31
C ASN A 82 -13.73 -8.57 -15.77
N ALA A 83 -13.01 -9.55 -16.32
CA ALA A 83 -13.16 -9.91 -17.73
C ALA A 83 -14.35 -10.84 -17.98
N LEU A 84 -14.49 -11.93 -17.21
CA LEU A 84 -15.53 -12.94 -17.46
C LEU A 84 -16.96 -12.35 -17.50
N PRO A 85 -17.42 -11.52 -16.53
CA PRO A 85 -18.78 -11.01 -16.58
C PRO A 85 -19.06 -10.15 -17.82
N VAL A 86 -18.04 -9.46 -18.32
CA VAL A 86 -18.13 -8.65 -19.53
C VAL A 86 -18.15 -9.53 -20.77
N LEU A 87 -17.27 -10.53 -20.84
CA LEU A 87 -17.23 -11.48 -21.95
C LEU A 87 -18.56 -12.24 -22.08
N GLU A 88 -19.15 -12.66 -20.97
CA GLU A 88 -20.47 -13.30 -20.91
C GLU A 88 -21.57 -12.36 -21.42
N GLN A 89 -21.54 -11.08 -21.03
CA GLN A 89 -22.51 -10.07 -21.50
C GLN A 89 -22.49 -9.90 -23.02
N PHE A 90 -21.31 -9.94 -23.64
CA PHE A 90 -21.16 -9.83 -25.09
C PHE A 90 -21.18 -11.19 -25.81
N GLN A 91 -21.25 -12.30 -25.07
CA GLN A 91 -21.09 -13.67 -25.58
C GLN A 91 -19.79 -13.85 -26.38
N PHE A 92 -18.73 -13.16 -25.97
CA PHE A 92 -17.44 -13.19 -26.65
C PHE A 92 -16.58 -14.34 -26.12
N PRO A 93 -16.14 -15.27 -26.99
CA PRO A 93 -15.21 -16.31 -26.58
C PRO A 93 -13.82 -15.71 -26.31
N ALA A 94 -13.06 -16.40 -25.46
CA ALA A 94 -11.72 -15.99 -25.06
C ALA A 94 -10.84 -17.20 -24.75
N THR A 95 -9.53 -17.00 -24.78
CA THR A 95 -8.51 -17.99 -24.41
C THR A 95 -7.72 -17.50 -23.21
N PHE A 96 -7.67 -18.29 -22.14
CA PHE A 96 -6.90 -17.98 -20.94
C PHE A 96 -5.67 -18.88 -20.83
N PHE A 97 -4.50 -18.30 -20.59
CA PHE A 97 -3.21 -18.99 -20.49
C PHE A 97 -2.71 -18.93 -19.03
N PRO A 98 -3.21 -19.80 -18.13
CA PRO A 98 -2.70 -19.93 -16.77
C PRO A 98 -1.34 -20.63 -16.74
N VAL A 99 -0.60 -20.39 -15.66
CA VAL A 99 0.58 -21.18 -15.29
C VAL A 99 0.11 -22.39 -14.48
N SER A 100 0.68 -23.57 -14.74
CA SER A 100 0.20 -24.79 -14.06
C SER A 100 0.72 -24.96 -12.63
N ALA A 101 1.81 -24.26 -12.22
CA ALA A 101 2.32 -24.29 -10.85
C ALA A 101 1.28 -23.80 -9.83
N ASP A 102 0.42 -22.87 -10.21
CA ASP A 102 -0.68 -22.34 -9.36
C ASP A 102 -1.74 -23.41 -9.02
N LEU A 103 -1.75 -24.54 -9.75
CA LEU A 103 -2.73 -25.61 -9.56
C LEU A 103 -2.33 -26.62 -8.49
N GLY A 104 -1.07 -26.61 -8.04
CA GLY A 104 -0.49 -27.46 -6.98
C GLY A 104 -0.67 -28.97 -7.17
N GLU A 105 0.20 -29.78 -6.57
CA GLU A 105 -0.03 -31.23 -6.48
C GLU A 105 -0.87 -31.58 -5.24
N GLU A 106 -0.60 -30.93 -4.10
CA GLU A 106 -1.32 -31.09 -2.83
C GLU A 106 -2.48 -30.09 -2.67
N PRO A 107 -3.63 -30.46 -2.04
CA PRO A 107 -4.79 -29.59 -1.89
C PRO A 107 -4.59 -28.48 -0.84
N GLY A 108 -3.83 -27.45 -1.20
CA GLY A 108 -3.83 -26.15 -0.52
C GLY A 108 -5.02 -25.29 -0.94
N HIS A 109 -5.45 -24.35 -0.09
CA HIS A 109 -6.61 -23.48 -0.35
C HIS A 109 -6.51 -22.72 -1.70
N LEU A 110 -5.31 -22.25 -2.05
CA LEU A 110 -5.06 -21.58 -3.33
C LEU A 110 -5.20 -22.52 -4.54
N ALA A 111 -4.64 -23.73 -4.46
CA ALA A 111 -4.72 -24.73 -5.53
C ALA A 111 -6.18 -25.14 -5.79
N VAL A 112 -6.97 -25.37 -4.72
CA VAL A 112 -8.41 -25.69 -4.85
C VAL A 112 -9.16 -24.55 -5.51
N ARG A 113 -8.92 -23.30 -5.06
CA ARG A 113 -9.52 -22.11 -5.65
C ARG A 113 -9.19 -22.00 -7.15
N ARG A 114 -7.92 -22.10 -7.53
CA ARG A 114 -7.45 -21.99 -8.92
C ARG A 114 -8.06 -23.06 -9.83
N ARG A 115 -8.16 -24.31 -9.37
CA ARG A 115 -8.84 -25.38 -10.13
C ARG A 115 -10.32 -25.08 -10.35
N ASN A 116 -11.02 -24.57 -9.33
CA ASN A 116 -12.43 -24.19 -9.45
C ASN A 116 -12.63 -23.02 -10.41
N GLU A 117 -11.72 -22.04 -10.37
CA GLU A 117 -11.68 -20.91 -11.29
C GLU A 117 -11.52 -21.35 -12.75
N LEU A 118 -10.56 -22.25 -13.06
CA LEU A 118 -10.40 -22.78 -14.41
C LEU A 118 -11.65 -23.54 -14.89
N ARG A 119 -12.29 -24.30 -14.01
CA ARG A 119 -13.56 -24.99 -14.32
C ARG A 119 -14.72 -24.02 -14.56
N ALA A 120 -14.75 -22.89 -13.87
CA ALA A 120 -15.74 -21.84 -14.11
C ALA A 120 -15.54 -21.20 -15.49
N ILE A 121 -14.30 -20.84 -15.84
CA ILE A 121 -13.94 -20.29 -17.16
C ILE A 121 -14.36 -21.26 -18.27
N GLU A 122 -14.07 -22.55 -18.10
CA GLU A 122 -14.50 -23.60 -19.02
C GLU A 122 -16.02 -23.65 -19.20
N LYS A 123 -16.74 -23.67 -18.08
CA LYS A 123 -18.21 -23.80 -18.09
C LYS A 123 -18.88 -22.60 -18.78
N SER A 124 -18.25 -21.44 -18.76
CA SER A 124 -18.68 -20.24 -19.49
C SER A 124 -18.32 -20.26 -20.99
N GLY A 125 -17.76 -21.37 -21.51
CA GLY A 125 -17.48 -21.57 -22.93
C GLY A 125 -16.14 -20.99 -23.41
N HIS A 126 -15.23 -20.65 -22.49
CA HIS A 126 -13.90 -20.15 -22.84
C HIS A 126 -12.86 -21.27 -22.90
N THR A 127 -11.80 -21.04 -23.68
CA THR A 127 -10.70 -22.00 -23.84
C THR A 127 -9.64 -21.78 -22.77
N ILE A 128 -9.11 -22.87 -22.21
CA ILE A 128 -7.89 -22.84 -21.39
C ILE A 128 -6.72 -23.34 -22.24
N GLY A 129 -5.70 -22.50 -22.38
CA GLY A 129 -4.40 -22.84 -22.95
C GLY A 129 -3.35 -23.10 -21.86
N CYS A 130 -2.08 -23.17 -22.28
CA CYS A 130 -0.95 -23.43 -21.39
C CYS A 130 0.09 -22.30 -21.45
N HIS A 131 0.57 -21.84 -20.29
CA HIS A 131 1.60 -20.80 -20.17
C HIS A 131 2.85 -21.26 -19.43
N SER A 132 3.33 -22.47 -19.75
CA SER A 132 4.37 -23.21 -19.03
C SER A 132 3.99 -23.62 -17.60
N HIS A 133 4.93 -24.21 -16.86
CA HIS A 133 4.70 -24.62 -15.48
C HIS A 133 4.90 -23.45 -14.52
N SER A 134 6.10 -22.86 -14.52
CA SER A 134 6.51 -21.83 -13.55
C SER A 134 6.79 -20.46 -14.18
N HIS A 135 6.48 -20.26 -15.47
CA HIS A 135 6.73 -19.03 -16.22
C HIS A 135 8.22 -18.60 -16.36
N PRO A 136 9.16 -19.53 -16.62
CA PRO A 136 10.56 -19.15 -16.86
C PRO A 136 10.79 -18.67 -18.30
N ASP A 137 11.92 -18.00 -18.54
CA ASP A 137 12.43 -17.83 -19.90
C ASP A 137 12.89 -19.20 -20.45
N LEU A 138 12.08 -19.80 -21.32
CA LEU A 138 12.30 -21.15 -21.85
C LEU A 138 13.61 -21.29 -22.64
N THR A 139 14.12 -20.19 -23.20
CA THR A 139 15.39 -20.21 -23.96
C THR A 139 16.60 -20.42 -23.04
N SER A 140 16.47 -20.05 -21.76
CA SER A 140 17.51 -20.23 -20.75
C SER A 140 17.59 -21.66 -20.18
N LEU A 141 16.54 -22.47 -20.38
CA LEU A 141 16.44 -23.81 -19.81
C LEU A 141 17.10 -24.84 -20.72
N SER A 142 17.49 -26.00 -20.18
CA SER A 142 18.05 -27.11 -20.95
C SER A 142 17.26 -28.40 -20.74
N GLY A 143 17.29 -29.30 -21.75
CA GLY A 143 16.82 -30.68 -21.69
C GLY A 143 15.57 -30.92 -20.86
N ALA A 144 15.76 -31.60 -19.72
CA ALA A 144 14.69 -32.05 -18.83
C ALA A 144 13.84 -30.91 -18.24
N ASP A 145 14.43 -29.75 -17.95
CA ASP A 145 13.67 -28.63 -17.37
C ASP A 145 12.76 -27.99 -18.41
N LEU A 146 13.23 -27.84 -19.66
CA LEU A 146 12.38 -27.37 -20.76
C LEU A 146 11.22 -28.37 -21.00
N HIS A 147 11.49 -29.67 -20.97
CA HIS A 147 10.44 -30.68 -21.09
C HIS A 147 9.44 -30.61 -19.94
N ARG A 148 9.90 -30.45 -18.68
CA ARG A 148 9.00 -30.33 -17.52
C ARG A 148 8.10 -29.09 -17.64
N GLU A 149 8.67 -27.97 -18.05
CA GLU A 149 7.95 -26.71 -18.21
C GLU A 149 6.89 -26.74 -19.32
N VAL A 150 7.10 -27.52 -20.39
CA VAL A 150 6.18 -27.59 -21.53
C VAL A 150 5.24 -28.80 -21.46
N TYR A 151 5.78 -30.02 -21.32
CA TYR A 151 4.98 -31.24 -21.27
C TYR A 151 4.30 -31.41 -19.91
N GLY A 152 5.04 -31.18 -18.82
CA GLY A 152 4.50 -31.34 -17.47
C GLY A 152 3.34 -30.38 -17.21
N SER A 153 3.45 -29.15 -17.68
CA SER A 153 2.37 -28.16 -17.56
C SER A 153 1.11 -28.57 -18.34
N LYS A 154 1.27 -29.08 -19.57
CA LYS A 154 0.16 -29.63 -20.34
C LYS A 154 -0.53 -30.77 -19.59
N GLN A 155 0.23 -31.76 -19.10
CA GLN A 155 -0.31 -32.91 -18.38
C GLN A 155 -1.09 -32.50 -17.11
N ILE A 156 -0.57 -31.54 -16.34
CA ILE A 156 -1.25 -31.03 -15.14
C ILE A 156 -2.59 -30.38 -15.50
N LEU A 157 -2.60 -29.55 -16.55
CA LEU A 157 -3.81 -28.87 -17.00
C LEU A 157 -4.84 -29.86 -17.55
N GLU A 158 -4.43 -30.79 -18.42
CA GLU A 158 -5.31 -31.82 -18.99
C GLU A 158 -5.90 -32.72 -17.91
N LYS A 159 -5.11 -33.12 -16.91
CA LYS A 159 -5.59 -33.87 -15.74
C LYS A 159 -6.61 -33.08 -14.92
N THR A 160 -6.38 -31.77 -14.77
CA THR A 160 -7.26 -30.89 -13.98
C THR A 160 -8.61 -30.64 -14.66
N LEU A 161 -8.57 -30.46 -15.99
CA LEU A 161 -9.73 -30.11 -16.81
C LEU A 161 -10.47 -31.34 -17.34
N GLY A 162 -9.79 -32.48 -17.46
CA GLY A 162 -10.35 -33.71 -18.04
C GLY A 162 -10.50 -33.67 -19.57
N ARG A 163 -9.76 -32.78 -20.26
CA ARG A 163 -9.81 -32.59 -21.72
C ARG A 163 -8.47 -32.10 -22.26
N PRO A 164 -8.22 -32.23 -23.59
CA PRO A 164 -6.97 -31.78 -24.21
C PRO A 164 -6.72 -30.28 -24.09
N VAL A 165 -5.45 -29.89 -23.94
CA VAL A 165 -5.01 -28.49 -23.95
C VAL A 165 -4.13 -28.24 -25.17
N ASN A 166 -4.68 -27.53 -26.15
CA ASN A 166 -4.11 -27.46 -27.51
C ASN A 166 -3.46 -26.12 -27.86
N ALA A 167 -3.55 -25.10 -27.02
CA ALA A 167 -2.93 -23.80 -27.26
C ALA A 167 -1.81 -23.51 -26.26
N PHE A 168 -0.68 -22.98 -26.73
CA PHE A 168 0.45 -22.59 -25.90
C PHE A 168 0.76 -21.10 -26.01
N CYS A 169 1.22 -20.47 -24.93
CA CYS A 169 1.73 -19.10 -24.94
C CYS A 169 3.15 -19.09 -24.36
N TYR A 170 4.13 -18.57 -25.10
CA TYR A 170 5.52 -18.53 -24.64
C TYR A 170 5.70 -17.45 -23.55
N PRO A 171 6.21 -17.79 -22.35
CA PRO A 171 6.55 -16.79 -21.33
C PRO A 171 7.50 -15.73 -21.88
N TYR A 172 7.18 -14.45 -21.63
CA TYR A 172 7.90 -13.29 -22.18
C TYR A 172 7.97 -13.23 -23.72
N GLY A 173 7.27 -14.14 -24.41
CA GLY A 173 7.43 -14.48 -25.81
C GLY A 173 8.84 -14.92 -26.20
N ALA A 174 9.61 -15.50 -25.27
CA ALA A 174 10.95 -15.99 -25.53
C ALA A 174 10.89 -17.40 -26.14
N TYR A 175 11.47 -17.55 -27.34
CA TYR A 175 11.57 -18.83 -28.03
C TYR A 175 12.88 -18.91 -28.83
N ASP A 176 13.34 -20.15 -29.04
CA ASP A 176 14.39 -20.51 -29.99
C ASP A 176 13.92 -21.76 -30.77
N ALA A 177 14.74 -22.25 -31.72
CA ALA A 177 14.38 -23.42 -32.52
C ALA A 177 14.11 -24.69 -31.68
N ARG A 178 14.78 -24.83 -30.54
CA ARG A 178 14.64 -25.97 -29.63
C ARG A 178 13.35 -25.84 -28.81
N VAL A 179 13.04 -24.67 -28.27
CA VAL A 179 11.79 -24.39 -27.55
C VAL A 179 10.60 -24.63 -28.47
N ARG A 180 10.63 -24.10 -29.70
CA ARG A 180 9.58 -24.34 -30.72
C ARG A 180 9.39 -25.83 -30.99
N LYS A 181 10.49 -26.58 -31.15
CA LYS A 181 10.44 -28.03 -31.37
C LYS A 181 9.79 -28.77 -30.19
N VAL A 182 10.15 -28.45 -28.95
CA VAL A 182 9.54 -29.08 -27.76
C VAL A 182 8.04 -28.77 -27.67
N VAL A 183 7.61 -27.54 -27.96
CA VAL A 183 6.19 -27.16 -27.99
C VAL A 183 5.43 -27.92 -29.07
N GLN A 184 6.02 -28.07 -30.26
CA GLN A 184 5.44 -28.86 -31.34
C GLN A 184 5.31 -30.35 -30.96
N GLU A 185 6.37 -30.94 -30.40
CA GLU A 185 6.38 -32.35 -29.99
C GLU A 185 5.43 -32.62 -28.81
N ALA A 186 5.16 -31.61 -27.95
CA ALA A 186 4.14 -31.69 -26.90
C ALA A 186 2.70 -31.74 -27.45
N GLY A 187 2.52 -31.58 -28.75
CA GLY A 187 1.23 -31.73 -29.44
C GLY A 187 0.29 -30.56 -29.22
N PHE A 188 0.81 -29.33 -29.07
CA PHE A 188 -0.03 -28.13 -29.18
C PHE A 188 -0.38 -27.88 -30.65
N ASP A 189 -1.59 -27.41 -30.93
CA ASP A 189 -2.06 -27.07 -32.27
C ASP A 189 -1.56 -25.69 -32.72
N VAL A 190 -1.45 -24.76 -31.77
CA VAL A 190 -1.05 -23.37 -31.99
C VAL A 190 -0.22 -22.85 -30.80
N ALA A 191 0.73 -21.95 -31.06
CA ALA A 191 1.51 -21.27 -30.05
C ALA A 191 1.68 -19.77 -30.34
N PHE A 192 1.50 -18.96 -29.30
CA PHE A 192 1.45 -17.50 -29.38
C PHE A 192 2.71 -16.85 -28.79
N THR A 193 3.29 -15.91 -29.53
CA THR A 193 4.45 -15.10 -29.11
C THR A 193 3.97 -13.73 -28.62
N VAL A 194 4.90 -12.82 -28.34
CA VAL A 194 4.59 -11.40 -28.10
C VAL A 194 5.10 -10.51 -29.24
N ASP A 195 5.49 -11.13 -30.36
CA ASP A 195 5.93 -10.41 -31.54
C ASP A 195 4.74 -9.64 -32.10
N LEU A 196 4.95 -8.34 -32.34
CA LEU A 196 3.88 -7.44 -32.71
C LEU A 196 3.44 -7.70 -34.15
N GLY A 197 2.15 -7.92 -34.35
CA GLY A 197 1.56 -8.09 -35.67
C GLY A 197 0.18 -8.72 -35.60
N GLY A 198 -0.53 -8.68 -36.73
CA GLY A 198 -1.71 -9.49 -36.93
C GLY A 198 -1.35 -10.82 -37.60
N VAL A 199 -2.30 -11.76 -37.58
CA VAL A 199 -2.13 -13.10 -38.13
C VAL A 199 -2.81 -13.16 -39.50
N HIS A 200 -2.11 -13.77 -40.45
CA HIS A 200 -2.62 -14.07 -41.78
C HIS A 200 -2.76 -15.57 -41.96
N ARG A 201 -3.60 -15.97 -42.91
CA ARG A 201 -3.71 -17.37 -43.29
C ARG A 201 -2.36 -17.89 -43.79
N GLY A 202 -1.92 -19.03 -43.26
CA GLY A 202 -0.64 -19.67 -43.62
C GLY A 202 0.56 -19.22 -42.79
N ASP A 203 0.38 -18.30 -41.83
CA ASP A 203 1.41 -18.02 -40.82
C ASP A 203 1.76 -19.30 -40.04
N ASP A 204 3.01 -19.37 -39.53
CA ASP A 204 3.47 -20.51 -38.74
C ASP A 204 2.60 -20.66 -37.47
N PRO A 205 1.88 -21.79 -37.30
CA PRO A 205 0.99 -21.99 -36.17
C PRO A 205 1.70 -21.95 -34.82
N TYR A 206 3.03 -22.14 -34.79
CA TYR A 206 3.80 -22.13 -33.54
C TYR A 206 4.47 -20.79 -33.24
N LEU A 207 4.33 -19.77 -34.10
CA LEU A 207 4.95 -18.45 -33.94
C LEU A 207 3.94 -17.30 -34.17
N LEU A 208 2.72 -17.49 -33.68
CA LEU A 208 1.62 -16.56 -33.94
C LEU A 208 1.83 -15.23 -33.22
N LYS A 209 1.82 -14.16 -33.99
CA LYS A 209 1.97 -12.78 -33.53
C LYS A 209 0.74 -12.31 -32.76
N ARG A 210 0.94 -11.34 -31.86
CA ARG A 210 -0.13 -10.77 -31.05
C ARG A 210 -0.09 -9.25 -31.01
N VAL A 211 -1.25 -8.68 -30.68
CA VAL A 211 -1.50 -7.25 -30.52
C VAL A 211 -1.73 -6.98 -29.03
N PRO A 212 -0.72 -6.48 -28.29
CA PRO A 212 -0.81 -6.28 -26.86
C PRO A 212 -1.73 -5.11 -26.48
N VAL A 213 -2.63 -5.34 -25.52
CA VAL A 213 -3.49 -4.32 -24.93
C VAL A 213 -3.04 -4.08 -23.49
N LEU A 214 -2.25 -3.02 -23.29
CA LEU A 214 -1.59 -2.69 -22.02
C LEU A 214 -2.10 -1.36 -21.47
N GLY A 215 -1.94 -1.13 -20.17
CA GLY A 215 -2.12 0.19 -19.55
C GLY A 215 -3.58 0.65 -19.41
N GLU A 216 -4.55 -0.23 -19.64
CA GLU A 216 -5.99 0.07 -19.62
C GLU A 216 -6.37 1.27 -20.49
N PRO A 217 -6.27 1.13 -21.82
CA PRO A 217 -6.55 2.22 -22.71
C PRO A 217 -8.01 2.64 -22.63
N SER A 218 -8.24 3.94 -22.78
CA SER A 218 -9.56 4.47 -23.04
C SER A 218 -10.11 3.92 -24.36
N VAL A 219 -11.43 3.96 -24.51
CA VAL A 219 -12.08 3.48 -25.74
C VAL A 219 -11.60 4.20 -26.99
N VAL A 220 -11.24 5.49 -26.89
CA VAL A 220 -10.72 6.29 -28.01
C VAL A 220 -9.34 5.79 -28.44
N GLU A 221 -8.43 5.60 -27.49
CA GLU A 221 -7.09 5.08 -27.78
C GLU A 221 -7.17 3.65 -28.32
N PHE A 222 -8.06 2.82 -27.77
CA PHE A 222 -8.26 1.45 -28.22
C PHE A 222 -8.79 1.37 -29.66
N ARG A 223 -9.80 2.18 -30.01
CA ARG A 223 -10.30 2.25 -31.41
C ARG A 223 -9.22 2.71 -32.38
N ALA A 224 -8.44 3.72 -32.00
CA ALA A 224 -7.32 4.19 -32.82
C ALA A 224 -6.24 3.10 -32.98
N TYR A 225 -5.95 2.35 -31.91
CA TYR A 225 -4.98 1.27 -31.93
C TYR A 225 -5.40 0.12 -32.86
N LEU A 226 -6.68 -0.27 -32.84
CA LEU A 226 -7.23 -1.32 -33.70
C LEU A 226 -7.12 -1.03 -35.21
N SER A 227 -6.93 0.23 -35.62
CA SER A 227 -6.69 0.56 -37.03
C SER A 227 -5.40 -0.06 -37.58
N GLY A 228 -4.45 -0.39 -36.69
CA GLY A 228 -3.16 -0.98 -37.04
C GLY A 228 -2.22 -0.05 -37.82
N THR A 229 -2.61 1.20 -38.05
CA THR A 229 -1.90 2.15 -38.91
C THR A 229 -0.54 2.52 -38.36
N LEU A 230 0.47 2.45 -39.23
CA LEU A 230 1.83 2.88 -38.93
C LEU A 230 1.85 4.35 -38.47
N GLY A 231 2.59 4.64 -37.40
CA GLY A 231 2.64 5.99 -36.81
C GLY A 231 1.51 6.30 -35.81
N VAL A 232 0.51 5.42 -35.67
CA VAL A 232 -0.53 5.52 -34.62
C VAL A 232 -0.38 4.38 -33.62
N SER A 233 -0.37 3.14 -34.09
CA SER A 233 -0.37 1.94 -33.22
C SER A 233 0.92 1.81 -32.40
N GLY A 234 2.08 1.97 -33.03
CA GLY A 234 3.38 1.93 -32.37
C GLY A 234 3.54 2.96 -31.23
N PRO A 235 3.31 4.27 -31.48
CA PRO A 235 3.37 5.29 -30.44
C PRO A 235 2.38 5.08 -29.28
N LEU A 236 1.14 4.66 -29.57
CA LEU A 236 0.16 4.31 -28.53
C LEU A 236 0.64 3.14 -27.67
N LEU A 237 1.19 2.10 -28.29
CA LEU A 237 1.74 0.97 -27.54
C LEU A 237 2.92 1.39 -26.65
N LEU A 238 3.81 2.25 -27.15
CA LEU A 238 4.92 2.77 -26.33
C LEU A 238 4.39 3.58 -25.14
N TYR A 239 3.41 4.47 -25.39
CA TYR A 239 2.74 5.22 -24.34
C TYR A 239 2.10 4.29 -23.29
N TRP A 240 1.40 3.25 -23.74
CA TRP A 240 0.79 2.26 -22.85
C TRP A 240 1.81 1.43 -22.09
N LYS A 241 2.96 1.08 -22.67
CA LYS A 241 4.04 0.39 -21.95
C LYS A 241 4.64 1.24 -20.85
N LEU A 242 4.84 2.54 -21.10
CA LEU A 242 5.30 3.48 -20.07
C LEU A 242 4.25 3.62 -18.97
N ARG A 243 2.98 3.72 -19.36
CA ARG A 243 1.86 3.79 -18.43
C ARG A 243 1.70 2.51 -17.61
N GLU A 244 1.78 1.34 -18.22
CA GLU A 244 1.76 0.03 -17.56
C GLU A 244 2.93 -0.06 -16.59
N ARG A 245 4.15 0.34 -16.96
CA ARG A 245 5.29 0.40 -16.01
C ARG A 245 5.05 1.35 -14.86
N LEU A 246 4.39 2.49 -15.07
CA LEU A 246 4.03 3.42 -14.00
C LEU A 246 2.91 2.84 -13.12
N LEU A 247 1.93 2.15 -13.70
CA LEU A 247 0.87 1.45 -12.98
C LEU A 247 1.44 0.27 -12.20
N ASP A 248 2.27 -0.57 -12.80
CA ASP A 248 3.03 -1.65 -12.16
C ASP A 248 3.98 -1.12 -11.11
N TRP A 249 4.66 0.00 -11.34
CA TRP A 249 5.50 0.61 -10.32
C TRP A 249 4.64 1.17 -9.19
N ARG A 250 3.48 1.76 -9.49
CA ARG A 250 2.49 2.17 -8.48
C ARG A 250 1.88 0.96 -7.78
N ASP A 251 1.70 -0.16 -8.45
CA ASP A 251 1.13 -1.43 -7.95
C ASP A 251 2.18 -2.22 -7.21
N ARG A 252 3.48 -2.10 -7.52
CA ARG A 252 4.62 -2.71 -6.80
C ARG A 252 5.07 -1.84 -5.65
N ARG A 253 4.93 -0.52 -5.77
CA ARG A 253 5.12 0.43 -4.68
C ARG A 253 3.86 0.51 -3.82
N ALA A 254 2.69 0.18 -4.38
CA ALA A 254 1.56 -0.33 -3.64
C ALA A 254 2.04 -1.64 -3.04
N SER A 255 2.30 -2.77 -3.71
CA SER A 255 2.80 -4.07 -3.14
C SER A 255 3.85 -3.94 -2.01
N GLN A 256 4.83 -3.05 -2.15
CA GLN A 256 5.88 -2.73 -1.17
C GLN A 256 5.44 -1.73 -0.09
N LYS A 257 4.41 -0.91 -0.32
CA LYS A 257 3.64 -0.16 0.71
C LYS A 257 2.32 -0.83 1.12
N THR A 258 1.95 -1.94 0.49
CA THR A 258 0.71 -2.72 0.56
C THR A 258 1.05 -4.10 1.09
N HIS A 259 1.79 -4.11 2.20
CA HIS A 259 1.23 -4.75 3.37
C HIS A 259 0.04 -3.97 3.98
N SER A 260 -0.34 -2.82 3.41
CA SER A 260 -1.62 -2.12 3.65
C SER A 260 -2.10 -1.26 2.45
N GLY A 261 -3.25 -1.58 1.83
CA GLY A 261 -3.97 -0.65 0.95
C GLY A 261 -5.10 -1.25 0.11
N THR A 262 -6.25 -1.46 0.75
CA THR A 262 -7.57 -1.83 0.21
C THR A 262 -7.66 -3.15 -0.58
N ASN A 263 -7.42 -4.26 0.14
CA ASN A 263 -8.30 -5.42 -0.02
C ASN A 263 -9.70 -4.97 0.41
N VAL A 264 -10.77 -5.40 -0.27
CA VAL A 264 -11.90 -5.88 0.53
C VAL A 264 -11.30 -7.03 1.29
N ALA A 265 -10.78 -6.74 2.48
CA ALA A 265 -10.20 -7.78 3.30
C ALA A 265 -11.35 -8.77 3.47
N THR A 266 -11.11 -10.01 3.03
CA THR A 266 -12.07 -11.07 3.32
C THR A 266 -12.36 -11.00 4.82
N ILE A 267 -13.57 -11.34 5.22
CA ILE A 267 -13.94 -11.27 6.65
C ILE A 267 -12.86 -11.94 7.51
N ASP A 268 -12.26 -13.03 7.03
CA ASP A 268 -11.14 -13.72 7.67
C ASP A 268 -9.85 -12.89 7.80
N GLN A 269 -9.49 -12.07 6.80
CA GLN A 269 -8.33 -11.17 6.89
C GLN A 269 -8.58 -10.03 7.87
N LEU A 270 -9.80 -9.47 7.91
CA LEU A 270 -10.18 -8.49 8.92
C LEU A 270 -10.17 -9.10 10.31
N ILE A 271 -10.73 -10.30 10.48
CA ILE A 271 -10.72 -11.05 11.73
C ILE A 271 -9.28 -11.34 12.16
N ALA A 272 -8.40 -11.78 11.26
CA ALA A 272 -7.01 -12.05 11.57
C ALA A 272 -6.23 -10.79 11.96
N ALA A 273 -6.44 -9.68 11.23
CA ALA A 273 -5.83 -8.39 11.56
C ALA A 273 -6.33 -7.86 12.92
N TYR A 274 -7.64 -7.86 13.13
CA TYR A 274 -8.28 -7.49 14.39
C TYR A 274 -7.76 -8.37 15.54
N SER A 275 -7.73 -9.69 15.36
CA SER A 275 -7.31 -10.65 16.39
C SER A 275 -5.84 -10.46 16.77
N ARG A 276 -4.96 -10.19 15.79
CA ARG A 276 -3.55 -9.88 16.05
C ARG A 276 -3.39 -8.62 16.88
N VAL A 277 -4.07 -7.54 16.48
CA VAL A 277 -4.03 -6.27 17.22
C VAL A 277 -4.64 -6.41 18.61
N SER A 278 -5.79 -7.08 18.71
CA SER A 278 -6.50 -7.33 19.96
C SER A 278 -5.64 -8.14 20.93
N SER A 279 -4.98 -9.21 20.46
CA SER A 279 -4.09 -10.03 21.28
C SER A 279 -2.87 -9.25 21.75
N ALA A 280 -2.25 -8.48 20.85
CA ALA A 280 -1.09 -7.65 21.19
C ALA A 280 -1.45 -6.52 22.18
N ASN A 281 -2.62 -5.90 22.04
CA ASN A 281 -3.09 -4.87 22.95
C ASN A 281 -3.51 -5.46 24.30
N ASN A 282 -4.17 -6.63 24.31
CA ASN A 282 -4.51 -7.33 25.54
C ASN A 282 -3.25 -7.65 26.35
N ALA A 283 -2.21 -8.21 25.72
CA ALA A 283 -0.94 -8.49 26.39
C ALA A 283 -0.30 -7.23 27.00
N LYS A 284 -0.30 -6.11 26.25
CA LYS A 284 0.16 -4.81 26.77
C LYS A 284 -0.68 -4.32 27.94
N PHE A 285 -2.01 -4.41 27.86
CA PHE A 285 -2.92 -3.95 28.90
C PHE A 285 -2.80 -4.77 30.18
N GLN A 286 -2.60 -6.10 30.10
CA GLN A 286 -2.35 -6.93 31.28
C GLN A 286 -1.06 -6.51 32.00
N LYS A 287 0.03 -6.23 31.26
CA LYS A 287 1.28 -5.73 31.86
C LYS A 287 1.13 -4.30 32.40
N LEU A 288 0.44 -3.42 31.66
CA LEU A 288 0.17 -2.06 32.08
C LEU A 288 -0.67 -2.01 33.36
N LYS A 289 -1.64 -2.91 33.52
CA LYS A 289 -2.46 -3.04 34.73
C LYS A 289 -1.59 -3.26 35.98
N VAL A 290 -0.59 -4.13 35.88
CA VAL A 290 0.36 -4.40 36.98
C VAL A 290 1.16 -3.14 37.31
N VAL A 291 1.67 -2.44 36.29
CA VAL A 291 2.43 -1.19 36.49
C VAL A 291 1.58 -0.11 37.14
N LEU A 292 0.38 0.14 36.61
CA LEU A 292 -0.54 1.16 37.13
C LEU A 292 -0.99 0.84 38.56
N ALA A 293 -1.22 -0.43 38.89
CA ALA A 293 -1.54 -0.84 40.26
C ALA A 293 -0.38 -0.48 41.22
N ARG A 294 0.86 -0.77 40.85
CA ARG A 294 2.05 -0.48 41.68
C ARG A 294 2.31 1.03 41.83
N ILE A 295 2.11 1.81 40.76
CA ILE A 295 2.17 3.28 40.79
C ILE A 295 1.13 3.82 41.78
N ARG A 296 -0.12 3.33 41.69
CA ARG A 296 -1.21 3.72 42.58
C ARG A 296 -0.96 3.31 44.03
N ASP A 297 -0.43 2.11 44.28
CA ASP A 297 -0.12 1.64 45.64
C ASP A 297 0.93 2.52 46.34
N GLN A 298 1.73 3.26 45.56
CA GLN A 298 2.69 4.26 46.06
C GLN A 298 2.09 5.67 46.16
N GLY A 299 0.80 5.84 45.87
CA GLY A 299 0.10 7.13 45.90
C GLY A 299 0.53 8.10 44.78
N ILE A 300 1.11 7.58 43.70
CA ILE A 300 1.61 8.40 42.59
C ILE A 300 0.48 8.58 41.57
N ASP A 301 0.24 9.83 41.18
CA ASP A 301 -0.70 10.17 40.12
C ASP A 301 -0.01 10.08 38.75
N CYS A 302 -0.72 9.56 37.76
CA CYS A 302 -0.30 9.56 36.36
C CYS A 302 -1.46 9.84 35.41
N ILE A 303 -1.18 10.50 34.30
CA ILE A 303 -2.10 10.70 33.18
C ILE A 303 -1.73 9.75 32.05
N LEU A 304 -2.65 8.86 31.66
CA LEU A 304 -2.52 8.04 30.46
C LEU A 304 -2.69 8.90 29.22
N LEU A 305 -1.83 8.70 28.24
CA LEU A 305 -1.86 9.44 26.98
C LEU A 305 -2.06 8.50 25.78
N LYS A 306 -2.49 9.09 24.65
CA LYS A 306 -2.58 8.45 23.32
C LYS A 306 -3.17 7.04 23.38
N GLY A 307 -2.44 6.00 22.97
CA GLY A 307 -3.00 4.68 22.70
C GLY A 307 -3.76 4.09 23.88
N ALA A 308 -3.17 4.16 25.08
CA ALA A 308 -3.72 3.52 26.26
C ALA A 308 -4.97 4.22 26.81
N ASP A 309 -5.10 5.54 26.65
CA ASP A 309 -6.33 6.28 26.97
C ASP A 309 -7.37 6.11 25.84
N LEU A 310 -6.96 6.29 24.58
CA LEU A 310 -7.87 6.33 23.43
C LEU A 310 -8.60 5.02 23.17
N ILE A 311 -7.93 3.87 23.32
CA ILE A 311 -8.54 2.55 23.03
C ILE A 311 -9.79 2.30 23.90
N PRO A 312 -9.70 2.30 25.24
CA PRO A 312 -10.88 2.10 26.09
C PRO A 312 -11.87 3.26 25.99
N ARG A 313 -11.38 4.50 25.85
CA ARG A 313 -12.23 5.71 25.84
C ARG A 313 -13.04 5.90 24.56
N LEU A 314 -12.42 5.74 23.39
CA LEU A 314 -13.02 6.09 22.10
C LEU A 314 -13.36 4.89 21.23
N TYR A 315 -12.58 3.81 21.27
CA TYR A 315 -12.78 2.65 20.40
C TYR A 315 -13.65 1.57 21.06
N GLY A 316 -13.50 1.34 22.37
CA GLY A 316 -14.26 0.36 23.14
C GLY A 316 -13.87 -1.11 22.89
N VAL A 317 -13.04 -1.37 21.88
CA VAL A 317 -12.53 -2.71 21.55
C VAL A 317 -11.04 -2.69 21.22
N LEU A 318 -10.31 -3.68 21.70
CA LEU A 318 -8.84 -3.69 21.65
C LEU A 318 -8.27 -3.82 20.23
N GLY A 319 -8.98 -4.47 19.31
CA GLY A 319 -8.44 -4.79 17.97
C GLY A 319 -8.52 -3.67 16.92
N LEU A 320 -9.21 -2.56 17.19
CA LEU A 320 -9.44 -1.50 16.19
C LEU A 320 -8.32 -0.46 16.09
N ARG A 321 -7.44 -0.37 17.10
CA ARG A 321 -6.35 0.60 17.13
C ARG A 321 -5.04 -0.04 17.60
N PRO A 322 -4.05 -0.21 16.72
CA PRO A 322 -2.72 -0.67 17.12
C PRO A 322 -2.04 0.30 18.08
N MET A 323 -1.37 -0.24 19.09
CA MET A 323 -0.54 0.52 20.04
C MET A 323 0.86 -0.09 20.10
N VAL A 324 1.87 0.75 19.90
CA VAL A 324 3.29 0.35 19.89
C VAL A 324 3.86 0.48 21.30
N ASP A 325 3.63 1.63 21.91
CA ASP A 325 4.13 2.12 23.19
C ASP A 325 2.99 2.71 24.02
N VAL A 326 3.24 2.85 25.33
CA VAL A 326 2.34 3.53 26.26
C VAL A 326 3.06 4.74 26.85
N ASP A 327 2.49 5.92 26.63
CA ASP A 327 2.98 7.17 27.17
C ASP A 327 2.27 7.49 28.51
N LEU A 328 3.04 7.78 29.55
CA LEU A 328 2.55 8.20 30.87
C LEU A 328 3.07 9.59 31.20
N LEU A 329 2.17 10.55 31.41
CA LEU A 329 2.53 11.84 31.98
C LEU A 329 2.51 11.75 33.51
N VAL A 330 3.62 12.11 34.15
CA VAL A 330 3.87 11.98 35.60
C VAL A 330 4.51 13.26 36.12
N HIS A 331 4.43 13.53 37.41
CA HIS A 331 5.17 14.66 37.95
C HIS A 331 6.67 14.34 38.02
N ASP A 332 7.50 15.35 37.73
CA ASP A 332 8.97 15.22 37.74
C ASP A 332 9.51 14.68 39.08
N LYS A 333 8.92 15.14 40.20
CA LYS A 333 9.26 14.67 41.56
C LYS A 333 9.04 13.16 41.77
N ASP A 334 8.16 12.53 41.00
CA ASP A 334 7.76 11.13 41.18
C ASP A 334 8.57 10.19 40.26
N LEU A 335 9.40 10.75 39.36
CA LEU A 335 10.21 9.98 38.42
C LEU A 335 11.15 8.96 39.11
N PRO A 336 11.86 9.28 40.21
CA PRO A 336 12.69 8.29 40.90
C PRO A 336 11.90 7.12 41.48
N ALA A 337 10.67 7.38 41.97
CA ALA A 337 9.81 6.34 42.51
C ALA A 337 9.28 5.43 41.38
N ILE A 338 8.92 5.99 40.23
CA ILE A 338 8.51 5.24 39.04
C ILE A 338 9.65 4.37 38.52
N GLU A 339 10.87 4.92 38.42
CA GLU A 339 12.04 4.14 37.99
C GLU A 339 12.27 2.94 38.90
N ARG A 340 12.17 3.13 40.22
CA ARG A 340 12.28 2.03 41.19
C ARG A 340 11.20 0.97 40.97
N ILE A 341 9.93 1.36 40.83
CA ILE A 341 8.81 0.43 40.56
C ILE A 341 9.09 -0.39 39.30
N LEU A 342 9.49 0.27 38.21
CA LEU A 342 9.74 -0.38 36.93
C LEU A 342 10.92 -1.36 37.03
N ARG A 343 12.02 -0.98 37.69
CA ARG A 343 13.17 -1.88 37.93
C ARG A 343 12.80 -3.09 38.79
N GLU A 344 12.00 -2.90 39.84
CA GLU A 344 11.47 -4.00 40.67
C GLU A 344 10.62 -4.98 39.84
N LEU A 345 9.86 -4.47 38.87
CA LEU A 345 9.09 -5.28 37.92
C LEU A 345 9.95 -5.87 36.79
N GLY A 346 11.27 -5.65 36.80
CA GLY A 346 12.22 -6.18 35.82
C GLY A 346 12.32 -5.38 34.51
N TYR A 347 11.71 -4.21 34.43
CA TYR A 347 11.84 -3.34 33.26
C TYR A 347 13.26 -2.80 33.15
N ARG A 348 13.71 -2.63 31.91
CA ARG A 348 15.04 -2.12 31.56
C ARG A 348 14.89 -0.80 30.85
N THR A 349 15.80 0.13 31.13
CA THR A 349 15.89 1.40 30.42
C THR A 349 16.32 1.15 28.97
N GLN A 350 15.59 1.69 28.00
CA GLN A 350 15.96 1.58 26.58
C GLN A 350 17.07 2.55 26.19
N ILE A 351 17.18 3.70 26.88
CA ILE A 351 18.09 4.79 26.54
C ILE A 351 18.65 5.38 27.83
N ASP A 352 19.97 5.58 27.91
CA ASP A 352 20.57 6.33 29.00
C ASP A 352 20.09 7.80 28.99
N GLY A 353 19.33 8.18 30.01
CA GLY A 353 18.91 9.56 30.26
C GLY A 353 17.55 9.99 29.70
N ASN A 354 16.83 9.14 28.97
CA ASN A 354 15.42 9.36 28.63
C ASN A 354 14.58 8.30 29.32
N PRO A 355 13.48 8.63 30.02
CA PRO A 355 12.76 7.68 30.86
C PRO A 355 11.82 6.79 30.01
N ALA A 356 12.43 6.00 29.12
CA ALA A 356 11.81 4.99 28.29
C ALA A 356 12.21 3.60 28.78
N TYR A 357 11.23 2.73 29.01
CA TYR A 357 11.40 1.44 29.66
C TYR A 357 10.76 0.33 28.84
N VAL A 358 11.39 -0.84 28.80
CA VAL A 358 10.85 -2.04 28.17
C VAL A 358 10.80 -3.18 29.17
N ASP A 359 9.72 -3.94 29.14
CA ASP A 359 9.56 -5.13 29.98
C ASP A 359 10.53 -6.27 29.54
N PRO A 360 10.77 -7.28 30.40
CA PRO A 360 11.71 -8.37 30.10
C PRO A 360 11.47 -9.11 28.78
N ASP A 361 10.21 -9.23 28.34
CA ASP A 361 9.82 -10.01 27.17
C ASP A 361 9.57 -9.14 25.93
N ASN A 362 9.87 -7.84 25.98
CA ASN A 362 9.64 -6.87 24.90
C ASN A 362 8.17 -6.78 24.42
N THR A 363 7.22 -7.02 25.32
CA THR A 363 5.78 -6.91 25.07
C THR A 363 5.26 -5.48 25.22
N LEU A 364 5.74 -4.75 26.23
CA LEU A 364 5.28 -3.40 26.62
C LEU A 364 6.48 -2.45 26.74
N ALA A 365 6.47 -1.42 25.89
CA ALA A 365 7.32 -0.25 26.02
C ALA A 365 6.54 0.89 26.71
N LEU A 366 7.17 1.55 27.68
CA LEU A 366 6.65 2.68 28.44
C LEU A 366 7.52 3.90 28.24
N ASP A 367 6.92 4.98 27.76
CA ASP A 367 7.55 6.30 27.70
C ASP A 367 6.98 7.16 28.84
N ILE A 368 7.85 7.53 29.77
CA ILE A 368 7.49 8.43 30.87
C ILE A 368 7.75 9.86 30.40
N ILE A 369 6.76 10.73 30.59
CA ILE A 369 6.79 12.13 30.18
C ILE A 369 6.56 12.96 31.44
N THR A 370 7.34 14.00 31.66
CA THR A 370 7.16 14.90 32.80
C THR A 370 6.55 16.25 32.41
N GLU A 371 6.67 16.63 31.12
CA GLU A 371 6.21 17.90 30.60
C GLU A 371 5.64 17.76 29.18
N VAL A 372 4.58 18.50 28.88
CA VAL A 372 4.07 18.68 27.53
C VAL A 372 4.76 19.90 26.90
N TRP A 373 5.63 19.67 25.91
CA TRP A 373 6.63 20.62 25.42
C TRP A 373 6.12 21.98 24.90
N TYR A 374 4.84 22.09 24.56
CA TYR A 374 4.24 23.32 24.03
C TYR A 374 3.32 24.02 25.05
N VAL A 375 3.18 23.46 26.26
CA VAL A 375 2.35 24.01 27.33
C VAL A 375 3.26 24.68 28.35
N ASP A 376 3.00 25.93 28.67
CA ASP A 376 3.76 26.65 29.69
C ASP A 376 3.26 26.31 31.11
N ASP A 377 1.94 26.21 31.31
CA ASP A 377 1.32 25.83 32.57
C ASP A 377 1.02 24.31 32.63
N GLN A 378 2.02 23.53 33.04
CA GLN A 378 1.88 22.09 33.22
C GLN A 378 0.82 21.73 34.27
N ASN A 379 0.69 22.54 35.33
CA ASN A 379 -0.26 22.28 36.42
C ASN A 379 -1.71 22.42 35.94
N GLY A 380 -1.97 23.32 34.99
CA GLY A 380 -3.27 23.46 34.35
C GLY A 380 -3.76 22.15 33.71
N ILE A 381 -2.87 21.37 33.08
CA ILE A 381 -3.22 20.04 32.51
C ILE A 381 -3.65 19.10 33.62
N TRP A 382 -2.91 19.06 34.74
CA TRP A 382 -3.21 18.19 35.88
C TRP A 382 -4.52 18.55 36.58
N GLN A 383 -4.84 19.84 36.70
CA GLN A 383 -6.10 20.32 37.30
C GLN A 383 -7.32 19.98 36.44
N ARG A 384 -7.16 19.99 35.10
CA ARG A 384 -8.22 19.64 34.15
C ARG A 384 -8.24 18.14 33.78
N ALA A 385 -7.32 17.36 34.31
CA ALA A 385 -7.28 15.92 34.08
C ALA A 385 -8.54 15.27 34.66
N VAL A 386 -9.11 14.35 33.90
CA VAL A 386 -10.38 13.69 34.21
C VAL A 386 -10.08 12.30 34.77
N GLN A 387 -10.79 11.90 35.82
CA GLN A 387 -10.72 10.53 36.35
C GLN A 387 -11.31 9.55 35.34
N ARG A 388 -10.62 8.42 35.17
CA ARG A 388 -10.95 7.34 34.25
C ARG A 388 -10.75 6.01 34.95
N ASP A 389 -11.42 4.97 34.46
CA ASP A 389 -11.21 3.60 34.91
C ASP A 389 -10.43 2.82 33.84
N PHE A 390 -9.37 2.16 34.26
CA PHE A 390 -8.60 1.23 33.45
C PHE A 390 -8.68 -0.16 34.08
N ASP A 391 -9.68 -0.93 33.66
CA ASP A 391 -9.89 -2.31 34.11
C ASP A 391 -9.93 -2.45 35.66
N GLY A 392 -10.70 -1.56 36.29
CA GLY A 392 -10.87 -1.45 37.75
C GLY A 392 -9.77 -0.66 38.46
N ILE A 393 -8.82 -0.08 37.73
CA ILE A 393 -7.79 0.81 38.28
C ILE A 393 -8.16 2.26 37.96
N PRO A 394 -8.41 3.13 38.96
CA PRO A 394 -8.62 4.54 38.73
C PRO A 394 -7.32 5.19 38.24
N VAL A 395 -7.41 5.89 37.13
CA VAL A 395 -6.30 6.58 36.45
C VAL A 395 -6.78 7.94 35.97
N LYS A 396 -5.86 8.85 35.66
CA LYS A 396 -6.22 10.13 35.04
C LYS A 396 -6.03 10.07 33.53
N GLY A 397 -6.86 10.79 32.79
CA GLY A 397 -6.71 11.07 31.36
C GLY A 397 -6.82 12.56 31.09
N MET A 398 -6.28 13.05 29.98
CA MET A 398 -6.48 14.45 29.59
C MET A 398 -7.97 14.74 29.32
N GLY A 399 -8.42 15.94 29.68
CA GLY A 399 -9.73 16.45 29.26
C GLY A 399 -9.87 16.46 27.74
N GLY A 400 -11.10 16.41 27.20
CA GLY A 400 -11.34 16.31 25.76
C GLY A 400 -10.64 17.40 24.94
N SER A 401 -10.69 18.65 25.39
CA SER A 401 -10.02 19.78 24.73
C SER A 401 -8.49 19.71 24.80
N ASP A 402 -7.92 19.39 25.96
CA ASP A 402 -6.47 19.24 26.13
C ASP A 402 -5.93 18.07 25.28
N LEU A 403 -6.67 16.95 25.27
CA LEU A 403 -6.32 15.78 24.46
C LEU A 403 -6.37 16.11 22.97
N LEU A 404 -7.34 16.90 22.51
CA LEU A 404 -7.43 17.32 21.11
C LEU A 404 -6.19 18.12 20.69
N LEU A 405 -5.83 19.13 21.49
CA LEU A 405 -4.62 19.93 21.26
C LEU A 405 -3.37 19.05 21.25
N TYR A 406 -3.27 18.12 22.21
CA TYR A 406 -2.16 17.19 22.32
C TYR A 406 -2.03 16.26 21.13
N LEU A 407 -3.10 15.63 20.68
CA LEU A 407 -3.06 14.74 19.53
C LEU A 407 -2.64 15.48 18.26
N ILE A 408 -3.20 16.67 18.01
CA ILE A 408 -2.86 17.42 16.80
C ILE A 408 -1.42 17.94 16.88
N ALA A 409 -0.99 18.50 18.01
CA ALA A 409 0.40 18.94 18.20
C ALA A 409 1.38 17.75 18.06
N TYR A 410 1.05 16.60 18.65
CA TYR A 410 1.86 15.40 18.52
C TYR A 410 1.99 14.94 17.05
N CYS A 411 0.90 14.91 16.30
CA CYS A 411 0.92 14.44 14.91
C CYS A 411 1.58 15.45 13.97
N VAL A 412 1.14 16.69 14.02
CA VAL A 412 1.56 17.74 13.08
C VAL A 412 2.97 18.22 13.39
N VAL A 413 3.29 18.45 14.67
CA VAL A 413 4.56 19.05 15.08
C VAL A 413 5.58 17.98 15.46
N HIS A 414 5.27 17.12 16.44
CA HIS A 414 6.25 16.16 16.94
C HIS A 414 6.57 15.07 15.91
N ARG A 415 5.57 14.52 15.22
CA ARG A 415 5.74 13.47 14.21
C ARG A 415 5.93 14.01 12.79
N GLY A 416 5.36 15.18 12.47
CA GLY A 416 5.36 15.72 11.11
C GLY A 416 4.57 14.87 10.11
N VAL A 417 3.55 14.14 10.57
CA VAL A 417 2.70 13.27 9.73
C VAL A 417 1.27 13.22 10.26
N LEU A 418 0.29 13.28 9.35
CA LEU A 418 -1.13 13.08 9.63
C LEU A 418 -1.58 11.78 8.95
N SER A 419 -1.33 10.64 9.62
CA SER A 419 -1.78 9.34 9.13
C SER A 419 -3.30 9.17 9.28
N GLY A 420 -3.88 8.20 8.56
CA GLY A 420 -5.30 7.86 8.69
C GLY A 420 -5.70 7.48 10.12
N SER A 421 -4.83 6.78 10.86
CA SER A 421 -5.08 6.38 12.25
C SER A 421 -5.18 7.57 13.19
N PHE A 422 -4.32 8.57 13.03
CA PHE A 422 -4.34 9.79 13.84
C PHE A 422 -5.52 10.70 13.50
N ALA A 423 -5.83 10.83 12.21
CA ALA A 423 -7.01 11.56 11.79
C ALA A 423 -8.31 10.92 12.31
N ASN A 424 -8.35 9.58 12.39
CA ASN A 424 -9.46 8.85 13.00
C ASN A 424 -9.57 9.08 14.52
N ASP A 425 -8.46 9.17 15.25
CA ASP A 425 -8.49 9.50 16.69
C ASP A 425 -9.10 10.86 16.94
N ILE A 426 -8.67 11.86 16.15
CA ILE A 426 -9.18 13.23 16.27
C ILE A 426 -10.66 13.26 15.91
N ALA A 427 -11.07 12.59 14.84
CA ALA A 427 -12.47 12.51 14.42
C ALA A 427 -13.35 11.87 15.51
N LEU A 428 -12.95 10.70 16.03
CA LEU A 428 -13.69 10.03 17.12
C LEU A 428 -13.71 10.84 18.40
N LEU A 429 -12.62 11.56 18.71
CA LEU A 429 -12.55 12.40 19.90
C LEU A 429 -13.57 13.54 19.82
N VAL A 430 -13.62 14.27 18.69
CA VAL A 430 -14.58 15.38 18.53
C VAL A 430 -16.02 14.89 18.41
N GLU A 431 -16.24 13.65 17.95
CA GLU A 431 -17.57 13.02 17.87
C GLU A 431 -18.09 12.56 19.24
N LYS A 432 -17.22 11.95 20.06
CA LYS A 432 -17.64 11.27 21.30
C LYS A 432 -17.44 12.08 22.58
N GLU A 433 -16.57 13.08 22.57
CA GLU A 433 -16.25 13.88 23.75
C GLU A 433 -16.69 15.33 23.55
N ASN A 434 -17.08 15.97 24.66
CA ASN A 434 -17.41 17.39 24.63
C ASN A 434 -16.13 18.23 24.54
N VAL A 435 -15.92 18.86 23.39
CA VAL A 435 -14.78 19.77 23.15
C VAL A 435 -15.22 21.21 23.38
N ASP A 436 -14.57 21.86 24.35
CA ASP A 436 -14.69 23.31 24.53
C ASP A 436 -13.87 24.03 23.45
N TRP A 437 -14.54 24.37 22.35
CA TRP A 437 -13.94 25.08 21.24
C TRP A 437 -13.47 26.49 21.60
N LYS A 438 -14.06 27.14 22.60
CA LYS A 438 -13.59 28.45 23.05
C LYS A 438 -12.22 28.31 23.71
N PHE A 439 -12.09 27.34 24.61
CA PHE A 439 -10.80 27.00 25.22
C PHE A 439 -9.75 26.65 24.15
N VAL A 440 -10.09 25.84 23.15
CA VAL A 440 -9.16 25.50 22.05
C VAL A 440 -8.67 26.75 21.32
N LEU A 441 -9.56 27.70 21.02
CA LEU A 441 -9.20 28.96 20.36
C LEU A 441 -8.31 29.84 21.27
N ASP A 442 -8.65 29.95 22.55
CA ASP A 442 -7.89 30.73 23.52
C ASP A 442 -6.47 30.16 23.70
N GLU A 443 -6.34 28.84 23.83
CA GLU A 443 -5.05 28.17 24.03
C GLU A 443 -4.16 28.21 22.78
N THR A 444 -4.76 28.08 21.59
CA THR A 444 -4.03 28.20 20.31
C THR A 444 -3.59 29.62 20.01
N SER A 445 -4.28 30.63 20.54
CA SER A 445 -3.87 32.04 20.41
C SER A 445 -2.63 32.37 21.25
N ARG A 446 -2.43 31.64 22.35
CA ARG A 446 -1.31 31.81 23.31
C ARG A 446 -0.09 30.98 22.97
N SER A 447 -0.21 30.02 22.05
CA SER A 447 0.84 29.09 21.66
C SER A 447 1.21 29.24 20.18
N PRO A 448 2.41 28.81 19.75
CA PRO A 448 2.78 28.77 18.34
C PRO A 448 2.02 27.70 17.53
N LEU A 449 0.95 27.13 18.09
CA LEU A 449 0.21 26.01 17.54
C LEU A 449 -0.99 26.40 16.68
N LYS A 450 -1.39 27.68 16.60
CA LYS A 450 -2.53 28.11 15.78
C LYS A 450 -2.59 27.43 14.40
N ILE A 451 -1.52 27.52 13.62
CA ILE A 451 -1.46 26.97 12.27
C ILE A 451 -1.32 25.44 12.25
N PRO A 452 -0.50 24.80 13.11
CA PRO A 452 -0.55 23.35 13.29
C PRO A 452 -1.95 22.80 13.63
N ILE A 453 -2.68 23.44 14.54
CA ILE A 453 -4.05 23.03 14.91
C ILE A 453 -4.99 23.23 13.72
N TYR A 454 -4.93 24.38 13.05
CA TYR A 454 -5.70 24.62 11.83
C TYR A 454 -5.46 23.53 10.77
N HIS A 455 -4.19 23.17 10.53
CA HIS A 455 -3.82 22.13 9.56
C HIS A 455 -4.40 20.76 9.94
N GLY A 456 -4.27 20.36 11.21
CA GLY A 456 -4.83 19.11 11.71
C GLY A 456 -6.36 19.05 11.61
N LEU A 457 -7.06 20.10 12.07
CA LEU A 457 -8.52 20.16 12.01
C LEU A 457 -9.04 20.20 10.57
N SER A 458 -8.40 20.98 9.69
CA SER A 458 -8.78 21.05 8.26
C SER A 458 -8.58 19.72 7.56
N PHE A 459 -7.50 18.99 7.89
CA PHE A 459 -7.23 17.67 7.34
C PHE A 459 -8.31 16.65 7.76
N VAL A 460 -8.75 16.69 9.02
CA VAL A 460 -9.82 15.82 9.54
C VAL A 460 -11.16 16.19 8.91
N ALA A 461 -11.53 17.48 8.90
CA ALA A 461 -12.78 17.97 8.31
C ALA A 461 -12.93 17.58 6.82
N ALA A 462 -11.84 17.62 6.05
CA ALA A 462 -11.85 17.24 4.64
C ALA A 462 -12.05 15.73 4.40
N ARG A 463 -11.81 14.87 5.40
CA ARG A 463 -11.78 13.41 5.24
C ARG A 463 -12.89 12.69 6.00
N TYR A 464 -13.38 13.28 7.08
CA TYR A 464 -14.44 12.74 7.93
C TYR A 464 -15.58 13.76 8.01
N ALA A 465 -16.48 13.70 7.03
CA ALA A 465 -17.63 14.62 6.96
C ALA A 465 -18.56 14.53 8.18
N SER A 466 -18.49 13.44 8.96
CA SER A 466 -19.25 13.24 10.20
C SER A 466 -18.62 13.89 11.43
N ALA A 467 -17.36 14.36 11.37
CA ALA A 467 -16.70 14.96 12.52
C ALA A 467 -17.29 16.37 12.80
N PRO A 468 -17.89 16.63 13.98
CA PRO A 468 -18.61 17.88 14.27
C PRO A 468 -17.65 19.04 14.62
N ILE A 469 -16.77 19.40 13.68
CA ILE A 469 -15.86 20.54 13.81
C ILE A 469 -16.59 21.80 13.33
N PRO A 470 -16.84 22.81 14.18
CA PRO A 470 -17.61 23.98 13.76
C PRO A 470 -16.85 24.84 12.74
N ASP A 471 -17.50 25.25 11.66
CA ASP A 471 -16.90 26.12 10.63
C ASP A 471 -16.31 27.40 11.21
N ARG A 472 -16.97 27.98 12.23
CA ARG A 472 -16.48 29.17 12.94
C ARG A 472 -15.08 28.97 13.53
N VAL A 473 -14.76 27.76 14.00
CA VAL A 473 -13.44 27.45 14.59
C VAL A 473 -12.38 27.43 13.50
N LEU A 474 -12.67 26.75 12.37
CA LEU A 474 -11.75 26.73 11.22
C LEU A 474 -11.52 28.13 10.67
N MET A 475 -12.59 28.94 10.55
CA MET A 475 -12.49 30.33 10.11
C MET A 475 -11.63 31.18 11.07
N SER A 476 -11.80 31.03 12.39
CA SER A 476 -11.00 31.77 13.38
C SER A 476 -9.52 31.37 13.39
N LEU A 477 -9.22 30.09 13.11
CA LEU A 477 -7.85 29.58 13.05
C LEU A 477 -7.17 29.78 11.70
N ALA A 478 -7.93 30.16 10.67
CA ALA A 478 -7.43 30.28 9.31
C ALA A 478 -6.21 31.24 9.22
N PRO A 479 -5.26 30.97 8.31
CA PRO A 479 -4.10 31.83 8.08
C PRO A 479 -4.50 33.24 7.63
N ALA A 480 -4.32 34.22 8.52
CA ALA A 480 -4.69 35.61 8.27
C ALA A 480 -3.52 36.43 7.73
N THR A 481 -2.30 36.19 8.23
CA THR A 481 -1.10 36.94 7.84
C THR A 481 -0.31 36.25 6.72
N LEU A 482 0.54 36.99 6.01
CA LEU A 482 1.45 36.41 5.00
C LEU A 482 2.35 35.32 5.59
N ARG A 483 2.87 35.55 6.81
CA ARG A 483 3.69 34.57 7.54
C ARG A 483 2.92 33.29 7.83
N GLU A 484 1.68 33.41 8.30
CA GLU A 484 0.82 32.25 8.56
C GLU A 484 0.46 31.49 7.28
N ARG A 485 0.21 32.18 6.17
CA ARG A 485 -0.09 31.55 4.87
C ARG A 485 1.11 30.78 4.32
N ILE A 486 2.31 31.35 4.41
CA ILE A 486 3.55 30.66 4.05
C ILE A 486 3.73 29.42 4.93
N TRP A 487 3.57 29.57 6.24
CA TRP A 487 3.70 28.47 7.19
C TRP A 487 2.69 27.35 6.94
N TYR A 488 1.43 27.70 6.66
CA TYR A 488 0.40 26.74 6.31
C TYR A 488 0.72 26.02 4.99
N GLY A 489 1.18 26.73 3.96
CA GLY A 489 1.59 26.12 2.69
C GLY A 489 2.74 25.11 2.85
N ILE A 490 3.68 25.38 3.78
CA ILE A 490 4.73 24.44 4.17
C ILE A 490 4.12 23.18 4.79
N LEU A 491 3.21 23.31 5.76
CA LEU A 491 2.55 22.15 6.39
C LEU A 491 1.72 21.35 5.39
N GLN A 492 0.99 21.99 4.47
CA GLN A 492 0.21 21.30 3.43
C GLN A 492 1.07 20.43 2.51
N LYS A 493 2.28 20.90 2.17
CA LYS A 493 3.21 20.15 1.31
C LYS A 493 3.95 19.04 2.05
N LEU A 494 4.29 19.27 3.32
CA LEU A 494 5.26 18.45 4.04
C LEU A 494 4.64 17.54 5.11
N VAL A 495 3.59 17.99 5.79
CA VAL A 495 2.87 17.23 6.83
C VAL A 495 1.64 16.59 6.21
N THR A 496 1.89 15.44 5.57
CA THR A 496 0.88 14.66 4.84
C THR A 496 0.67 13.29 5.49
N ASP A 497 0.02 12.36 4.80
CA ASP A 497 -0.12 10.96 5.18
C ASP A 497 1.22 10.18 5.12
N LYS A 498 2.23 10.74 4.46
CA LYS A 498 3.56 10.14 4.28
C LYS A 498 4.57 10.83 5.18
N PRO A 499 5.28 10.10 6.06
CA PRO A 499 6.29 10.69 6.91
C PRO A 499 7.46 11.20 6.07
N VAL A 500 7.88 12.42 6.36
CA VAL A 500 9.15 12.97 5.89
C VAL A 500 10.15 12.84 7.03
N ALA A 501 11.24 12.10 6.78
CA ALA A 501 12.28 11.89 7.79
C ALA A 501 12.76 13.23 8.37
N GLU A 502 12.90 13.26 9.70
CA GLU A 502 13.38 14.42 10.49
C GLU A 502 12.54 15.70 10.45
N LEU A 503 11.41 15.73 9.71
CA LEU A 503 10.52 16.90 9.66
C LEU A 503 10.00 17.27 11.04
N GLY A 504 9.58 16.29 11.85
CA GLY A 504 9.10 16.54 13.21
C GLY A 504 10.13 17.26 14.09
N HIS A 505 11.43 16.99 13.92
CA HIS A 505 12.47 17.70 14.68
C HIS A 505 12.60 19.16 14.27
N LEU A 506 12.50 19.45 12.97
CA LEU A 506 12.48 20.84 12.48
C LEU A 506 11.24 21.59 12.98
N LEU A 507 10.07 20.95 12.93
CA LEU A 507 8.83 21.56 13.38
C LEU A 507 8.84 21.81 14.89
N LEU A 508 9.32 20.84 15.69
CA LEU A 508 9.52 21.00 17.13
C LEU A 508 10.36 22.24 17.42
N PHE A 509 11.53 22.40 16.77
CA PHE A 509 12.39 23.58 16.92
C PHE A 509 11.65 24.89 16.63
N LEU A 510 10.90 24.93 15.53
CA LEU A 510 10.18 26.13 15.11
C LEU A 510 9.04 26.49 16.08
N THR A 511 8.51 25.50 16.81
CA THR A 511 7.47 25.66 17.83
C THR A 511 7.99 25.75 19.27
N GLN A 512 9.31 25.63 19.52
CA GLN A 512 9.86 25.78 20.87
C GLN A 512 9.73 27.23 21.38
N PRO A 513 9.38 27.46 22.65
CA PRO A 513 9.48 28.77 23.31
C PRO A 513 10.94 29.27 23.38
N GLY A 514 11.13 30.60 23.40
CA GLY A 514 12.43 31.26 23.18
C GLY A 514 13.61 30.76 24.03
N LEU A 515 13.43 30.58 25.35
CA LEU A 515 14.50 30.17 26.27
C LEU A 515 14.88 28.67 26.14
N ASN A 516 13.96 27.83 25.67
CA ASN A 516 14.17 26.38 25.51
C ASN A 516 14.84 26.00 24.18
N LYS A 517 14.90 26.92 23.20
CA LYS A 517 15.55 26.68 21.91
C LYS A 517 17.03 26.34 22.03
N TRP A 518 17.76 26.98 22.94
CA TRP A 518 19.20 26.75 23.12
C TRP A 518 19.53 25.40 23.74
N ARG A 519 18.76 24.98 24.75
CA ARG A 519 18.89 23.66 25.38
C ARG A 519 18.55 22.56 24.37
N TRP A 520 17.46 22.73 23.63
CA TRP A 520 17.06 21.84 22.54
C TRP A 520 18.14 21.71 21.45
N LEU A 521 18.76 22.83 21.04
CA LEU A 521 19.81 22.83 20.02
C LEU A 521 21.05 22.05 20.48
N LYS A 522 21.44 22.22 21.75
CA LYS A 522 22.58 21.54 22.36
C LYS A 522 22.38 20.02 22.39
N ASP A 523 21.24 19.57 22.89
CA ASP A 523 20.94 18.13 23.02
C ASP A 523 20.80 17.44 21.65
N ARG A 524 20.44 18.20 20.61
CA ARG A 524 20.25 17.68 19.25
C ARG A 524 21.51 17.63 18.40
N LEU A 525 22.40 18.62 18.56
CA LEU A 525 23.70 18.66 17.90
C LEU A 525 24.69 17.68 18.53
N PHE A 526 24.55 17.42 19.83
CA PHE A 526 25.43 16.53 20.60
C PHE A 526 24.64 15.42 21.31
N PRO A 527 23.98 14.51 20.56
CA PRO A 527 23.20 13.42 21.15
C PRO A 527 24.09 12.38 21.84
N SER A 528 23.57 11.74 22.88
CA SER A 528 24.23 10.62 23.57
C SER A 528 24.43 9.41 22.64
N GLU A 529 25.39 8.54 22.98
CA GLU A 529 25.64 7.30 22.24
C GLU A 529 24.40 6.39 22.19
N ALA A 530 23.68 6.27 23.31
CA ALA A 530 22.43 5.53 23.42
C ALA A 530 21.32 6.10 22.50
N PHE A 531 21.22 7.42 22.34
CA PHE A 531 20.26 8.04 21.41
C PHE A 531 20.53 7.63 19.95
N LEU A 532 21.81 7.53 19.56
CA LEU A 532 22.20 7.12 18.21
C LEU A 532 21.88 5.64 17.96
N GLU A 533 22.07 4.79 18.96
CA GLU A 533 21.77 3.36 18.90
C GLU A 533 20.28 3.07 18.77
N TYR A 534 19.43 3.71 19.57
CA TYR A 534 17.97 3.60 19.46
C TYR A 534 17.44 4.05 18.09
N ARG A 535 17.95 5.17 17.57
CA ARG A 535 17.42 5.81 16.35
C ARG A 535 17.97 5.20 15.05
N TYR A 536 19.20 4.71 15.04
CA TYR A 536 19.89 4.23 13.83
C TYR A 536 20.25 2.74 13.86
N GLY A 537 19.92 2.02 14.94
CA GLY A 537 20.25 0.60 15.13
C GLY A 537 21.75 0.35 15.09
N HIS A 538 22.17 -0.87 14.72
CA HIS A 538 23.58 -1.29 14.67
C HIS A 538 24.54 -0.43 13.82
N ARG A 539 24.06 0.56 13.05
CA ARG A 539 24.91 1.52 12.32
C ARG A 539 25.65 2.51 13.24
N SER A 540 25.16 2.77 14.45
CA SER A 540 25.80 3.71 15.39
C SER A 540 27.02 3.11 16.11
N ASN A 541 27.02 1.79 16.35
CA ASN A 541 28.05 1.11 17.15
C ASN A 541 29.39 0.94 16.43
N THR A 542 29.42 1.09 15.11
CA THR A 542 30.67 0.96 14.33
C THR A 542 31.39 2.28 14.09
N GLN A 543 30.71 3.44 14.15
CA GLN A 543 31.31 4.77 13.89
C GLN A 543 30.63 5.94 14.65
N PRO A 544 30.77 6.05 15.98
CA PRO A 544 30.11 7.08 16.79
C PRO A 544 30.54 8.52 16.44
N LEU A 545 31.85 8.73 16.24
CA LEU A 545 32.43 10.03 15.88
C LEU A 545 32.00 10.49 14.47
N LEU A 546 32.02 9.59 13.49
CA LEU A 546 31.63 9.89 12.11
C LEU A 546 30.14 10.23 12.03
N THR A 547 29.31 9.50 12.78
CA THR A 547 27.87 9.78 12.88
C THR A 547 27.59 11.14 13.53
N ARG A 548 28.34 11.51 14.59
CA ARG A 548 28.23 12.84 15.24
C ARG A 548 28.66 13.99 14.32
N VAL A 549 29.76 13.83 13.57
CA VAL A 549 30.27 14.86 12.64
C VAL A 549 29.41 14.99 11.38
N CYS A 550 28.91 13.88 10.82
CA CYS A 550 28.09 13.89 9.61
C CYS A 550 26.64 14.32 9.86
N ARG A 551 26.16 14.30 11.11
CA ARG A 551 24.75 14.61 11.44
C ARG A 551 24.34 16.06 11.17
N PRO A 552 25.11 17.10 11.54
CA PRO A 552 24.83 18.47 11.11
C PRO A 552 24.73 18.58 9.59
N PHE A 553 25.64 17.95 8.83
CA PHE A 553 25.58 17.94 7.36
C PHE A 553 24.39 17.18 6.81
N SER A 554 23.98 16.07 7.43
CA SER A 554 22.76 15.34 7.07
C SER A 554 21.51 16.17 7.34
N LEU A 555 21.44 16.87 8.48
CA LEU A 555 20.31 17.76 8.81
C LEU A 555 20.25 18.95 7.86
N ILE A 556 21.41 19.54 7.50
CA ILE A 556 21.51 20.60 6.49
C ILE A 556 21.11 20.08 5.11
N TYR A 557 21.62 18.93 4.67
CA TYR A 557 21.26 18.30 3.40
C TYR A 557 19.76 17.98 3.33
N GLN A 558 19.18 17.49 4.42
CA GLN A 558 17.75 17.25 4.51
C GLN A 558 16.96 18.56 4.49
N ALA A 559 17.42 19.61 5.18
CA ALA A 559 16.81 20.94 5.11
C ALA A 559 16.88 21.52 3.68
N VAL A 560 18.00 21.38 2.96
CA VAL A 560 18.15 21.78 1.56
C VAL A 560 17.23 20.97 0.65
N ARG A 561 17.14 19.65 0.85
CA ARG A 561 16.23 18.78 0.10
C ARG A 561 14.76 19.05 0.42
N LEU A 562 14.46 19.48 1.64
CA LEU A 562 13.15 19.98 2.05
C LEU A 562 12.83 21.28 1.31
N PHE A 563 13.81 22.19 1.22
CA PHE A 563 13.71 23.44 0.47
C PHE A 563 13.50 23.21 -1.04
N ALA A 564 14.14 22.20 -1.63
CA ALA A 564 13.93 21.81 -3.02
C ALA A 564 12.57 21.14 -3.30
N ARG A 565 11.81 20.79 -2.25
CA ARG A 565 10.43 20.26 -2.35
C ARG A 565 9.36 21.33 -2.09
N LEU A 566 9.74 22.45 -1.46
CA LEU A 566 8.92 23.65 -1.30
C LEU A 566 8.84 24.38 -2.63
#